data_AF-A0A966SZU5-F1
#
_entry.id   AF-A0A966SZU5-F1
#
_cell.length_a   1.000
_cell.length_b   1.000
_cell.length_c   1.000
_cell.angle_alpha   90.00
_cell.angle_beta   90.00
_cell.angle_gamma   90.00
#
_symmetry.space_group_name_H-M   'P 1'
#
loop_
_entity.id
_entity.type
_entity.pdbx_description
1 polymer ?
#
loop_
_entity_poly.entity_id
_entity_poly.type
_entity_poly.pdbx_seq_one_letter_code
_entity_poly.pdbx_strand_id
1 'polypeptide(L)'
;LVLWLPRTGPVRTCPAVARGVSPPQAIAVGRGEAVALNFRETAPGRARADLFLNPDGSVNRDRALRSLLSTAVPGSVAGLTQVQARYGCLPLAAVLAPAIDLAERGFPVGAELSRSLRAAAPLLRADPASAQQFFKAGGQPYAPGETLRQPQLAASLRCIAAEGAACFYRGRLARALVALMARGDGLISAADLAAYRAPWATPLQARFRGHRVLTMPPPSGGGATLLQLLKVLEPLDLAASGLNGAATIHTMVEAMNLAYRDRNRLLGDPAQVAMPLDWLLSDRHAAQQRQRLRADRHRPAAELEAESTPLAEGTNTTHLSVVDRDGGLVALTTTLNTAYGNGITVPGAGFLLN
;
A
#
# COMPACT_ATOMS: atom_id res chain seq x y z
N LEU A 1 7.00 -1.64 -1.95
CA LEU A 1 8.24 -0.87 -1.71
C LEU A 1 9.21 -1.15 -2.84
N VAL A 2 9.80 -0.12 -3.44
CA VAL A 2 10.94 -0.26 -4.36
C VAL A 2 12.17 0.38 -3.71
N LEU A 3 13.29 -0.35 -3.75
CA LEU A 3 14.58 0.09 -3.24
C LEU A 3 15.57 0.10 -4.40
N TRP A 4 16.43 1.12 -4.45
CA TRP A 4 17.66 1.09 -5.24
C TRP A 4 18.84 1.28 -4.30
N LEU A 5 19.85 0.43 -4.43
CA LEU A 5 21.04 0.48 -3.60
C LEU A 5 22.28 0.51 -4.51
N PRO A 6 23.29 1.35 -4.21
CA PRO A 6 24.55 1.31 -4.94
C PRO A 6 25.28 -0.02 -4.69
N ARG A 7 25.97 -0.55 -5.70
CA ARG A 7 26.78 -1.79 -5.55
C ARG A 7 28.01 -1.59 -4.68
N THR A 8 28.47 -0.36 -4.55
CA THR A 8 29.62 0.07 -3.75
C THR A 8 29.14 1.14 -2.75
N GLY A 9 29.37 0.94 -1.45
CA GLY A 9 29.02 1.95 -0.42
C GLY A 9 28.82 1.36 1.00
N PRO A 10 28.74 2.21 2.04
CA PRO A 10 28.66 1.82 3.46
C PRO A 10 27.39 1.05 3.85
N VAL A 11 26.30 1.17 3.09
CA VAL A 11 25.12 0.31 3.27
C VAL A 11 25.50 -1.17 3.13
N ARG A 12 26.63 -1.49 2.45
CA ARG A 12 27.24 -2.83 2.42
C ARG A 12 28.06 -3.23 3.66
N THR A 13 28.41 -2.29 4.56
CA THR A 13 29.29 -2.53 5.73
C THR A 13 28.56 -2.51 7.08
N CYS A 14 27.26 -2.21 7.12
CA CYS A 14 26.49 -2.23 8.36
C CYS A 14 26.31 -3.63 8.98
N PRO A 15 26.30 -3.75 10.31
CA PRO A 15 26.37 -5.03 11.02
C PRO A 15 25.05 -5.81 11.17
N ALA A 16 23.88 -5.25 10.81
CA ALA A 16 22.61 -5.98 10.84
C ALA A 16 22.50 -6.99 9.68
N VAL A 17 23.03 -8.19 9.93
CA VAL A 17 22.64 -9.56 9.50
C VAL A 17 22.58 -9.94 8.00
N ALA A 18 23.37 -10.99 7.69
CA ALA A 18 23.31 -11.95 6.58
C ALA A 18 23.35 -11.40 5.13
N ARG A 19 24.53 -10.88 4.76
CA ARG A 19 24.84 -10.37 3.41
C ARG A 19 25.33 -11.46 2.42
N GLY A 20 24.97 -12.72 2.64
CA GLY A 20 25.55 -13.83 1.86
C GLY A 20 24.98 -13.97 0.43
N VAL A 21 23.74 -13.51 0.18
CA VAL A 21 23.06 -13.72 -1.10
C VAL A 21 22.18 -12.50 -1.41
N SER A 22 22.33 -11.89 -2.59
CA SER A 22 21.36 -10.90 -3.11
C SER A 22 19.94 -11.49 -3.11
N PRO A 23 18.87 -10.70 -2.93
CA PRO A 23 17.53 -11.26 -3.11
C PRO A 23 17.45 -11.81 -4.53
N PRO A 24 16.81 -12.98 -4.75
CA PRO A 24 16.80 -13.65 -6.05
C PRO A 24 16.20 -12.82 -7.19
N GLN A 25 15.61 -11.66 -6.88
CA GLN A 25 14.83 -10.81 -7.79
C GLN A 25 15.39 -9.38 -7.92
N ALA A 26 16.64 -9.15 -7.52
CA ALA A 26 17.29 -7.85 -7.75
C ALA A 26 17.71 -7.68 -9.23
N ILE A 27 17.54 -6.47 -9.78
CA ILE A 27 17.96 -6.14 -11.16
C ILE A 27 19.09 -5.11 -11.15
N ALA A 28 20.02 -5.25 -12.11
CA ALA A 28 21.09 -4.30 -12.33
C ALA A 28 20.56 -2.99 -12.91
N VAL A 29 20.83 -1.87 -12.22
CA VAL A 29 20.45 -0.53 -12.68
C VAL A 29 21.63 0.42 -12.50
N GLY A 30 22.34 0.67 -13.60
CA GLY A 30 23.58 1.46 -13.59
C GLY A 30 24.62 0.86 -12.64
N ARG A 31 25.11 1.68 -11.70
CA ARG A 31 26.06 1.26 -10.66
C ARG A 31 25.42 0.57 -9.44
N GLY A 32 24.12 0.32 -9.48
CA GLY A 32 23.36 -0.21 -8.36
C GLY A 32 22.53 -1.44 -8.71
N GLU A 33 21.76 -1.88 -7.74
CA GLU A 33 20.74 -2.91 -7.87
C GLU A 33 19.40 -2.39 -7.34
N ALA A 34 18.32 -2.72 -8.04
CA ALA A 34 16.97 -2.40 -7.61
C ALA A 34 16.22 -3.67 -7.22
N VAL A 35 15.41 -3.58 -6.17
CA VAL A 35 14.56 -4.67 -5.70
C VAL A 35 13.19 -4.13 -5.28
N ALA A 36 12.15 -4.95 -5.42
CA ALA A 36 10.83 -4.66 -4.86
C ALA A 36 10.53 -5.62 -3.70
N LEU A 37 9.86 -5.11 -2.67
CA LEU A 37 9.26 -5.91 -1.62
C LEU A 37 7.75 -5.65 -1.61
N ASN A 38 6.98 -6.73 -1.75
CA ASN A 38 5.55 -6.69 -1.65
C ASN A 38 5.13 -7.15 -0.25
N PHE A 39 4.54 -6.24 0.52
CA PHE A 39 3.93 -6.54 1.82
C PHE A 39 2.44 -6.23 1.80
N ARG A 40 1.79 -6.37 0.63
CA ARG A 40 0.33 -6.34 0.52
C ARG A 40 -0.29 -7.37 1.44
N GLU A 41 -1.40 -7.01 2.05
CA GLU A 41 -2.24 -7.91 2.83
C GLU A 41 -2.77 -9.08 1.99
N THR A 42 -2.99 -10.23 2.63
CA THR A 42 -3.62 -11.40 1.98
C THR A 42 -4.97 -11.68 2.61
N ALA A 43 -5.94 -12.11 1.81
CA ALA A 43 -7.21 -12.59 2.33
C ALA A 43 -6.99 -13.79 3.28
N PRO A 44 -7.74 -13.91 4.39
CA PRO A 44 -7.68 -15.08 5.26
C PRO A 44 -8.09 -16.34 4.51
N GLY A 45 -7.55 -17.52 4.88
CA GLY A 45 -7.87 -18.78 4.20
C GLY A 45 -9.34 -19.19 4.24
N ARG A 46 -10.13 -18.59 5.13
CA ARG A 46 -11.59 -18.80 5.23
C ARG A 46 -12.42 -17.84 4.36
N ALA A 47 -11.80 -16.88 3.69
CA ALA A 47 -12.50 -15.94 2.81
C ALA A 47 -13.08 -16.65 1.59
N ARG A 48 -14.24 -16.19 1.11
CA ARG A 48 -14.96 -16.76 -0.04
C ARG A 48 -15.29 -15.66 -1.05
N ALA A 49 -15.57 -16.04 -2.29
CA ALA A 49 -15.84 -15.09 -3.38
C ALA A 49 -17.10 -14.24 -3.14
N ASP A 50 -18.09 -14.79 -2.43
CA ASP A 50 -19.39 -14.18 -2.14
C ASP A 50 -19.42 -13.41 -0.81
N LEU A 51 -18.27 -13.24 -0.14
CA LEU A 51 -18.19 -12.70 1.22
C LEU A 51 -18.90 -11.34 1.38
N PHE A 52 -18.81 -10.50 0.36
CA PHE A 52 -19.33 -9.14 0.34
C PHE A 52 -20.65 -8.99 -0.43
N LEU A 53 -21.35 -10.10 -0.68
CA LEU A 53 -22.66 -10.07 -1.34
C LEU A 53 -23.78 -10.17 -0.31
N ASN A 54 -24.89 -9.49 -0.62
CA ASN A 54 -26.18 -9.73 -0.02
C ASN A 54 -26.80 -11.02 -0.61
N PRO A 55 -27.83 -11.59 0.02
CA PRO A 55 -28.52 -12.78 -0.50
C PRO A 55 -29.09 -12.61 -1.92
N ASP A 56 -29.39 -11.38 -2.33
CA ASP A 56 -29.88 -11.04 -3.67
C ASP A 56 -28.75 -10.88 -4.71
N GLY A 57 -27.49 -11.09 -4.32
CA GLY A 57 -26.30 -10.94 -5.16
C GLY A 57 -25.78 -9.50 -5.28
N SER A 58 -26.43 -8.50 -4.68
CA SER A 58 -25.94 -7.13 -4.67
C SER A 58 -24.75 -6.94 -3.70
N VAL A 59 -23.89 -5.96 -3.98
CA VAL A 59 -22.71 -5.68 -3.14
C VAL A 59 -23.10 -5.05 -1.80
N ASN A 60 -22.69 -5.67 -0.70
CA ASN A 60 -22.79 -5.11 0.65
C ASN A 60 -21.56 -4.27 0.98
N ARG A 61 -21.66 -2.95 0.78
CA ARG A 61 -20.54 -2.01 0.97
C ARG A 61 -20.10 -1.87 2.43
N ASP A 62 -21.04 -1.89 3.37
CA ASP A 62 -20.68 -1.78 4.79
C ASP A 62 -19.93 -3.02 5.26
N ARG A 63 -20.32 -4.21 4.81
CA ARG A 63 -19.54 -5.43 5.05
C ARG A 63 -18.15 -5.34 4.41
N ALA A 64 -18.06 -4.83 3.18
CA ALA A 64 -16.80 -4.71 2.45
C ALA A 64 -15.84 -3.64 3.00
N LEU A 65 -16.32 -2.66 3.76
CA LEU A 65 -15.54 -1.48 4.16
C LEU A 65 -15.53 -1.18 5.66
N ARG A 66 -16.46 -1.72 6.45
CA ARG A 66 -16.72 -1.33 7.85
C ARG A 66 -17.00 -2.55 8.74
N SER A 67 -16.32 -3.67 8.49
CA SER A 67 -16.51 -4.89 9.29
C SER A 67 -15.20 -5.65 9.51
N LEU A 68 -15.18 -6.60 10.44
CA LEU A 68 -14.04 -7.50 10.59
C LEU A 68 -13.85 -8.40 9.37
N LEU A 69 -14.92 -8.67 8.60
CA LEU A 69 -14.86 -9.44 7.36
C LEU A 69 -14.05 -8.74 6.26
N SER A 70 -13.93 -7.41 6.30
CA SER A 70 -13.08 -6.67 5.35
C SER A 70 -11.60 -6.70 5.72
N THR A 71 -11.23 -7.21 6.89
CA THR A 71 -9.84 -7.22 7.35
C THR A 71 -9.05 -8.33 6.67
N ALA A 72 -7.99 -7.95 5.97
CA ALA A 72 -6.98 -8.87 5.46
C ALA A 72 -5.72 -8.88 6.34
N VAL A 73 -4.90 -9.93 6.21
CA VAL A 73 -3.74 -10.18 7.08
C VAL A 73 -2.71 -9.05 6.94
N PRO A 74 -2.42 -8.27 7.99
CA PRO A 74 -1.57 -7.07 7.86
C PRO A 74 -0.12 -7.41 7.51
N GLY A 75 0.43 -6.75 6.48
CA GLY A 75 1.75 -7.04 5.95
C GLY A 75 2.90 -6.12 6.38
N SER A 76 2.58 -4.89 6.84
CA SER A 76 3.59 -3.85 7.05
C SER A 76 4.69 -4.25 8.03
N VAL A 77 4.37 -4.98 9.10
CA VAL A 77 5.38 -5.42 10.07
C VAL A 77 6.36 -6.40 9.44
N ALA A 78 5.89 -7.42 8.73
CA ALA A 78 6.77 -8.37 8.03
C ALA A 78 7.65 -7.65 7.01
N GLY A 79 7.05 -6.79 6.17
CA GLY A 79 7.79 -6.08 5.13
C GLY A 79 8.89 -5.18 5.70
N LEU A 80 8.54 -4.29 6.63
CA LEU A 80 9.47 -3.30 7.15
C LEU A 80 10.54 -3.92 8.04
N THR A 81 10.22 -4.93 8.86
CA THR A 81 11.23 -5.63 9.65
C THR A 81 12.18 -6.45 8.78
N GLN A 82 11.71 -7.04 7.67
CA GLN A 82 12.56 -7.75 6.72
C GLN A 82 13.52 -6.80 5.98
N VAL A 83 13.05 -5.61 5.59
CA VAL A 83 13.92 -4.56 5.01
C VAL A 83 14.94 -4.10 6.03
N GLN A 84 14.51 -3.81 7.27
CA GLN A 84 15.40 -3.38 8.34
C GLN A 84 16.47 -4.43 8.65
N ALA A 85 16.08 -5.70 8.74
CA ALA A 85 17.00 -6.79 9.01
C ALA A 85 18.04 -7.00 7.90
N ARG A 86 17.71 -6.62 6.66
CA ARG A 86 18.57 -6.86 5.49
C ARG A 86 19.42 -5.65 5.09
N TYR A 87 18.85 -4.45 5.19
CA TYR A 87 19.45 -3.21 4.67
C TYR A 87 19.64 -2.15 5.76
N GLY A 88 19.09 -2.35 6.95
CA GLY A 88 19.20 -1.40 8.04
C GLY A 88 20.60 -1.38 8.68
N CYS A 89 20.99 -0.22 9.19
CA CYS A 89 22.24 -0.06 9.92
C CYS A 89 22.06 0.06 11.43
N LEU A 90 20.89 0.51 11.88
CA LEU A 90 20.55 0.68 13.28
C LEU A 90 19.82 -0.56 13.81
N PRO A 91 19.93 -0.89 15.11
CA PRO A 91 19.06 -1.88 15.73
C PRO A 91 17.58 -1.48 15.57
N LEU A 92 16.68 -2.47 15.40
CA LEU A 92 15.24 -2.22 15.21
C LEU A 92 14.65 -1.38 16.35
N ALA A 93 15.09 -1.61 17.59
CA ALA A 93 14.68 -0.83 18.75
C ALA A 93 15.04 0.66 18.64
N ALA A 94 16.22 0.98 18.08
CA ALA A 94 16.62 2.37 17.86
C ALA A 94 15.76 3.05 16.78
N VAL A 95 15.41 2.32 15.72
CA VAL A 95 14.54 2.82 14.65
C VAL A 95 13.12 3.08 15.14
N LEU A 96 12.59 2.22 16.01
CA LEU A 96 11.22 2.36 16.54
C LEU A 96 11.11 3.29 17.76
N ALA A 97 12.22 3.62 18.43
CA ALA A 97 12.20 4.44 19.64
C ALA A 97 11.45 5.77 19.48
N PRO A 98 11.63 6.57 18.41
CA PRO A 98 10.89 7.82 18.25
C PRO A 98 9.37 7.61 18.11
N ALA A 99 8.95 6.56 17.40
CA ALA A 99 7.53 6.24 17.25
C ALA A 99 6.91 5.74 18.56
N ILE A 100 7.66 4.97 19.34
CA ILE A 100 7.26 4.54 20.70
C ILE A 100 7.08 5.76 21.60
N ASP A 101 8.03 6.70 21.57
CA ASP A 101 7.98 7.91 22.41
C ASP A 101 6.76 8.79 22.07
N LEU A 102 6.52 9.04 20.78
CA LEU A 102 5.35 9.78 20.32
C LEU A 102 4.03 9.10 20.69
N ALA A 103 3.97 7.77 20.61
CA ALA A 103 2.77 7.03 21.00
C ALA A 103 2.53 7.06 22.52
N GLU A 104 3.59 6.98 23.33
CA GLU A 104 3.50 6.96 24.80
C GLU A 104 3.30 8.35 25.41
N ARG A 105 4.19 9.28 25.07
CA ARG A 105 4.19 10.64 25.60
C ARG A 105 3.17 11.54 24.89
N GLY A 106 2.70 11.10 23.73
CA GLY A 106 1.77 11.84 22.90
C GLY A 106 2.45 12.94 22.10
N PHE A 107 1.67 13.53 21.20
CA PHE A 107 2.09 14.63 20.34
C PHE A 107 0.95 15.63 20.17
N PRO A 108 1.26 16.92 19.89
CA PRO A 108 0.23 17.91 19.66
C PRO A 108 -0.50 17.61 18.36
N VAL A 109 -1.83 17.56 18.42
CA VAL A 109 -2.68 17.38 17.25
C VAL A 109 -2.59 18.63 16.38
N GLY A 110 -2.22 18.45 15.11
CA GLY A 110 -2.23 19.53 14.13
C GLY A 110 -3.63 19.80 13.55
N ALA A 111 -3.78 20.90 12.81
CA ALA A 111 -5.04 21.27 12.16
C ALA A 111 -5.57 20.17 11.22
N GLU A 112 -4.67 19.51 10.48
CA GLU A 112 -5.04 18.43 9.56
C GLU A 112 -5.60 17.21 10.29
N LEU A 113 -4.86 16.69 11.28
CA LEU A 113 -5.31 15.55 12.07
C LEU A 113 -6.63 15.86 12.81
N SER A 114 -6.77 17.08 13.36
CA SER A 114 -8.01 17.52 14.00
C SER A 114 -9.21 17.49 13.06
N ARG A 115 -9.04 17.98 11.81
CA ARG A 115 -10.09 17.90 10.77
C ARG A 115 -10.38 16.45 10.38
N SER A 116 -9.33 15.65 10.19
CA SER A 116 -9.45 14.24 9.81
C SER A 116 -10.21 13.42 10.86
N LEU A 117 -9.90 13.59 12.15
CA LEU A 117 -10.60 12.93 13.26
C LEU A 117 -12.07 13.37 13.37
N ARG A 118 -12.37 14.65 13.11
CA ARG A 118 -13.76 15.13 13.04
C ARG A 118 -14.52 14.46 11.90
N ALA A 119 -13.94 14.41 10.70
CA ALA A 119 -14.56 13.79 9.55
C ALA A 119 -14.76 12.27 9.74
N ALA A 120 -13.81 11.60 10.41
CA ALA A 120 -13.86 10.17 10.69
C ALA A 120 -14.70 9.80 11.92
N ALA A 121 -15.26 10.76 12.65
CA ALA A 121 -15.98 10.51 13.89
C ALA A 121 -17.14 9.49 13.76
N PRO A 122 -17.97 9.50 12.71
CA PRO A 122 -19.01 8.48 12.55
C PRO A 122 -18.46 7.06 12.43
N LEU A 123 -17.29 6.90 11.78
CA LEU A 123 -16.63 5.61 11.61
C LEU A 123 -15.96 5.17 12.92
N LEU A 124 -15.08 6.00 13.47
CA LEU A 124 -14.23 5.63 14.60
C LEU A 124 -15.00 5.52 15.92
N ARG A 125 -16.12 6.23 16.08
CA ARG A 125 -16.96 6.10 17.29
C ARG A 125 -17.82 4.83 17.29
N ALA A 126 -17.99 4.18 16.14
CA ALA A 126 -18.74 2.94 16.05
C ALA A 126 -17.99 1.75 16.68
N ASP A 127 -16.65 1.83 16.75
CA ASP A 127 -15.82 0.86 17.46
C ASP A 127 -15.37 1.42 18.83
N PRO A 128 -15.66 0.74 19.95
CA PRO A 128 -15.29 1.22 21.28
C PRO A 128 -13.79 1.45 21.48
N ALA A 129 -12.93 0.60 20.90
CA ALA A 129 -11.49 0.75 21.03
C ALA A 129 -10.97 1.97 20.26
N SER A 130 -11.45 2.19 19.04
CA SER A 130 -11.19 3.40 18.26
C SER A 130 -11.74 4.65 18.94
N ALA A 131 -12.95 4.58 19.51
CA ALA A 131 -13.56 5.69 20.24
C ALA A 131 -12.68 6.11 21.42
N GLN A 132 -12.19 5.14 22.19
CA GLN A 132 -11.28 5.37 23.31
C GLN A 132 -9.93 5.91 22.88
N GLN A 133 -9.39 5.43 21.75
CA GLN A 133 -8.05 5.81 21.29
C GLN A 133 -8.01 7.21 20.66
N PHE A 134 -9.04 7.58 19.89
CA PHE A 134 -8.99 8.76 19.01
C PHE A 134 -9.86 9.94 19.48
N PHE A 135 -10.63 9.78 20.56
CA PHE A 135 -11.46 10.84 21.12
C PHE A 135 -11.19 11.04 22.62
N LYS A 136 -11.48 12.25 23.08
CA LYS A 136 -11.45 12.61 24.50
C LYS A 136 -12.63 11.97 25.24
N ALA A 137 -12.59 12.01 26.57
CA ALA A 137 -13.74 11.65 27.39
C ALA A 137 -15.01 12.38 26.91
N GLY A 138 -16.15 11.66 26.87
CA GLY A 138 -17.39 12.18 26.28
C GLY A 138 -17.41 12.16 24.74
N GLY A 139 -16.41 11.56 24.09
CA GLY A 139 -16.37 11.33 22.64
C GLY A 139 -15.94 12.53 21.81
N GLN A 140 -15.49 13.62 22.42
CA GLN A 140 -15.10 14.84 21.68
C GLN A 140 -13.79 14.65 20.90
N PRO A 141 -13.70 15.15 19.65
CA PRO A 141 -12.46 15.11 18.88
C PRO A 141 -11.41 16.05 19.48
N TYR A 142 -10.13 15.77 19.21
CA TYR A 142 -9.04 16.64 19.60
C TYR A 142 -8.98 17.92 18.75
N ALA A 143 -8.83 19.06 19.40
CA ALA A 143 -8.56 20.36 18.80
C ALA A 143 -7.06 20.55 18.52
N PRO A 144 -6.67 21.46 17.61
CA PRO A 144 -5.27 21.75 17.37
C PRO A 144 -4.54 22.18 18.65
N GLY A 145 -3.35 21.63 18.89
CA GLY A 145 -2.53 21.87 20.10
C GLY A 145 -2.83 20.94 21.28
N GLU A 146 -3.99 20.26 21.30
CA GLU A 146 -4.26 19.23 22.32
C GLU A 146 -3.38 18.00 22.09
N THR A 147 -3.02 17.28 23.16
CA THR A 147 -2.12 16.13 23.07
C THR A 147 -2.89 14.82 22.89
N LEU A 148 -2.64 14.11 21.79
CA LEU A 148 -3.11 12.75 21.57
C LEU A 148 -2.07 11.74 22.07
N ARG A 149 -2.49 10.77 22.89
CA ARG A 149 -1.65 9.67 23.40
C ARG A 149 -2.22 8.32 22.95
N GLN A 150 -1.35 7.38 22.63
CA GLN A 150 -1.70 6.04 22.14
C GLN A 150 -0.89 4.96 22.90
N PRO A 151 -1.10 4.78 24.21
CA PRO A 151 -0.26 3.90 25.04
C PRO A 151 -0.32 2.42 24.63
N GLN A 152 -1.47 1.95 24.11
CA GLN A 152 -1.58 0.59 23.57
C GLN A 152 -0.73 0.40 22.31
N LEU A 153 -0.73 1.39 21.40
CA LEU A 153 0.15 1.39 20.24
C LEU A 153 1.63 1.42 20.67
N ALA A 154 1.99 2.23 21.67
CA ALA A 154 3.35 2.26 22.20
C ALA A 154 3.79 0.88 22.71
N ALA A 155 2.92 0.16 23.43
CA ALA A 155 3.19 -1.20 23.86
C ALA A 155 3.38 -2.15 22.67
N SER A 156 2.56 -2.07 21.63
CA SER A 156 2.73 -2.86 20.40
C SER A 156 4.07 -2.59 19.71
N LEU A 157 4.43 -1.32 19.57
CA LEU A 157 5.71 -0.91 18.98
C LEU A 157 6.90 -1.39 19.81
N ARG A 158 6.85 -1.34 21.14
CA ARG A 158 7.89 -1.92 22.02
C ARG A 158 8.04 -3.42 21.83
N CYS A 159 6.94 -4.13 21.65
CA CYS A 159 6.98 -5.57 21.40
C CYS A 159 7.69 -5.89 20.09
N ILE A 160 7.37 -5.15 19.02
CA ILE A 160 8.02 -5.31 17.72
C ILE A 160 9.50 -4.88 17.81
N ALA A 161 9.83 -3.84 18.57
CA ALA A 161 11.20 -3.43 18.80
C ALA A 161 12.05 -4.50 19.49
N ALA A 162 11.47 -5.24 20.44
CA ALA A 162 12.16 -6.27 21.21
C ALA A 162 12.21 -7.63 20.50
N GLU A 163 11.11 -8.04 19.87
CA GLU A 163 10.93 -9.42 19.35
C GLU A 163 10.81 -9.47 17.81
N GLY A 164 10.86 -8.32 17.14
CA GLY A 164 10.68 -8.21 15.70
C GLY A 164 9.28 -8.65 15.24
N ALA A 165 9.22 -9.21 14.03
CA ALA A 165 7.98 -9.72 13.45
C ALA A 165 7.33 -10.84 14.27
N ALA A 166 8.11 -11.61 15.04
CA ALA A 166 7.59 -12.73 15.82
C ALA A 166 6.51 -12.31 16.81
N CYS A 167 6.67 -11.14 17.46
CA CYS A 167 5.64 -10.61 18.34
C CYS A 167 4.31 -10.36 17.61
N PHE A 168 4.36 -9.87 16.37
CA PHE A 168 3.17 -9.54 15.58
C PHE A 168 2.45 -10.78 15.05
N TYR A 169 3.18 -11.72 14.46
CA TYR A 169 2.58 -12.84 13.72
C TYR A 169 2.41 -14.12 14.53
N ARG A 170 3.10 -14.26 15.67
CA ARG A 170 3.04 -15.46 16.53
C ARG A 170 2.95 -15.15 18.04
N GLY A 171 3.22 -13.91 18.42
CA GLY A 171 3.27 -13.46 19.80
C GLY A 171 1.97 -12.86 20.31
N ARG A 172 2.09 -11.91 21.23
CA ARG A 172 0.94 -11.32 21.94
C ARG A 172 -0.01 -10.55 21.02
N LEU A 173 0.50 -9.90 19.97
CA LEU A 173 -0.34 -9.12 19.06
C LEU A 173 -1.14 -10.04 18.13
N ALA A 174 -0.56 -11.17 17.72
CA ALA A 174 -1.31 -12.21 17.00
C ALA A 174 -2.48 -12.73 17.84
N ARG A 175 -2.24 -13.01 19.12
CA ARG A 175 -3.30 -13.47 20.04
C ARG A 175 -4.38 -12.40 20.23
N ALA A 176 -4.02 -11.13 20.36
CA ALA A 176 -4.98 -10.03 20.48
C ALA A 176 -5.86 -9.92 19.23
N LEU A 177 -5.25 -10.01 18.04
CA LEU A 177 -5.97 -9.97 16.77
C LEU A 177 -6.90 -11.17 16.60
N VAL A 178 -6.43 -12.39 16.85
CA VAL A 178 -7.26 -13.61 16.77
C VAL A 178 -8.40 -13.58 17.78
N ALA A 179 -8.16 -13.05 18.99
CA ALA A 179 -9.21 -12.87 19.99
C ALA A 179 -10.28 -11.88 19.54
N LEU A 180 -9.89 -10.77 18.89
CA LEU A 180 -10.85 -9.85 18.28
C LEU A 180 -11.67 -10.54 17.17
N MET A 181 -11.00 -11.28 16.29
CA MET A 181 -11.66 -12.00 15.19
C MET A 181 -12.68 -13.01 15.73
N ALA A 182 -12.35 -13.75 16.80
CA ALA A 182 -13.24 -14.73 17.42
C ALA A 182 -14.41 -14.13 18.21
N ARG A 183 -14.26 -12.90 18.73
CA ARG A 183 -15.34 -12.19 19.43
C ARG A 183 -16.34 -11.57 18.47
N GLY A 184 -15.93 -11.26 17.24
CA GLY A 184 -16.79 -10.80 16.18
C GLY A 184 -16.94 -11.83 15.07
N ASP A 185 -17.28 -11.37 13.87
CA ASP A 185 -17.44 -12.19 12.67
C ASP A 185 -16.14 -12.30 11.85
N GLY A 186 -14.99 -11.97 12.43
CA GLY A 186 -13.71 -11.92 11.72
C GLY A 186 -13.17 -13.27 11.23
N LEU A 187 -12.36 -13.23 10.17
CA LEU A 187 -11.87 -14.45 9.50
C LEU A 187 -10.40 -14.79 9.77
N ILE A 188 -9.57 -13.84 10.20
CA ILE A 188 -8.13 -14.08 10.41
C ILE A 188 -7.90 -15.07 11.55
N SER A 189 -7.26 -16.19 11.22
CA SER A 189 -6.82 -17.20 12.18
C SER A 189 -5.34 -17.03 12.56
N ALA A 190 -4.93 -17.74 13.62
CA ALA A 190 -3.52 -17.83 13.98
C ALA A 190 -2.67 -18.47 12.87
N ALA A 191 -3.23 -19.40 12.09
CA ALA A 191 -2.57 -20.03 10.96
C ALA A 191 -2.32 -19.01 9.83
N ASP A 192 -3.30 -18.16 9.53
CA ASP A 192 -3.16 -17.09 8.52
C ASP A 192 -2.02 -16.13 8.89
N LEU A 193 -1.96 -15.69 10.14
CA LEU A 193 -0.88 -14.83 10.64
C LEU A 193 0.48 -15.53 10.59
N ALA A 194 0.55 -16.78 11.03
CA ALA A 194 1.81 -17.54 11.05
C ALA A 194 2.34 -17.87 9.65
N ALA A 195 1.44 -17.99 8.65
CA ALA A 195 1.74 -18.29 7.26
C ALA A 195 2.15 -17.05 6.46
N TYR A 196 1.70 -15.85 6.84
CA TYR A 196 1.98 -14.62 6.09
C TYR A 196 3.48 -14.37 5.87
N ARG A 197 3.84 -13.99 4.64
CA ARG A 197 5.19 -13.56 4.27
C ARG A 197 5.08 -12.34 3.37
N ALA A 198 6.07 -11.44 3.45
CA ALA A 198 6.27 -10.39 2.47
C ALA A 198 7.22 -10.90 1.36
N PRO A 199 6.74 -11.26 0.16
CA PRO A 199 7.61 -11.74 -0.91
C PRO A 199 8.46 -10.60 -1.50
N TRP A 200 9.73 -10.90 -1.74
CA TRP A 200 10.55 -10.14 -2.66
C TRP A 200 9.99 -10.31 -4.08
N ALA A 201 10.19 -9.30 -4.92
CA ALA A 201 9.77 -9.30 -6.30
C ALA A 201 10.73 -8.49 -7.18
N THR A 202 10.74 -8.81 -8.47
CA THR A 202 11.50 -8.05 -9.47
C THR A 202 10.70 -6.79 -9.80
N PRO A 203 11.25 -5.57 -9.63
CA PRO A 203 10.58 -4.36 -10.07
C PRO A 203 10.25 -4.44 -11.56
N LEU A 204 9.08 -3.95 -11.95
CA LEU A 204 8.80 -3.70 -13.36
C LEU A 204 9.64 -2.51 -13.83
N GLN A 205 10.03 -2.53 -15.10
CA GLN A 205 10.81 -1.47 -15.71
C GLN A 205 10.36 -1.14 -17.13
N ALA A 206 10.43 0.14 -17.49
CA ALA A 206 10.39 0.59 -18.88
C ALA A 206 11.36 1.75 -19.10
N ARG A 207 11.61 2.07 -20.37
CA ARG A 207 12.26 3.32 -20.77
C ARG A 207 11.19 4.35 -21.12
N PHE A 208 11.46 5.60 -20.78
CA PHE A 208 10.64 6.73 -21.20
C PHE A 208 11.56 7.93 -21.41
N ARG A 209 11.70 8.36 -22.67
CA ARG A 209 12.45 9.57 -23.05
C ARG A 209 13.85 9.64 -22.42
N GLY A 210 14.63 8.57 -22.57
CA GLY A 210 16.00 8.47 -22.06
C GLY A 210 16.13 8.04 -20.59
N HIS A 211 15.03 8.05 -19.81
CA HIS A 211 15.02 7.62 -18.41
C HIS A 211 14.58 6.17 -18.27
N ARG A 212 15.07 5.48 -17.21
CA ARG A 212 14.53 4.20 -16.77
C ARG A 212 13.56 4.43 -15.63
N VAL A 213 12.33 3.94 -15.79
CA VAL A 213 11.29 4.00 -14.76
C VAL A 213 11.19 2.63 -14.11
N LEU A 214 11.28 2.59 -12.77
CA LEU A 214 11.11 1.38 -11.97
C LEU A 214 9.81 1.48 -11.17
N THR A 215 9.08 0.38 -11.06
CA THR A 215 7.81 0.36 -10.32
C THR A 215 7.49 -1.02 -9.75
N MET A 216 6.45 -1.09 -8.92
CA MET A 216 5.99 -2.34 -8.32
C MET A 216 5.36 -3.28 -9.36
N PRO A 217 5.65 -4.59 -9.33
CA PRO A 217 4.90 -5.59 -10.08
C PRO A 217 3.52 -5.87 -9.44
N PRO A 218 2.66 -6.66 -10.11
CA PRO A 218 1.47 -7.23 -9.51
C PRO A 218 1.78 -7.94 -8.17
N PRO A 219 0.83 -7.95 -7.21
CA PRO A 219 -0.61 -7.63 -7.33
C PRO A 219 -0.93 -6.14 -7.39
N SER A 220 0.05 -5.24 -7.32
CA SER A 220 -0.21 -3.83 -7.59
C SER A 220 -0.53 -3.61 -9.07
N GLY A 221 -1.74 -3.12 -9.37
CA GLY A 221 -2.10 -2.72 -10.73
C GLY A 221 -1.41 -1.42 -11.20
N GLY A 222 -0.92 -0.59 -10.27
CA GLY A 222 -0.41 0.75 -10.59
C GLY A 222 0.84 0.74 -11.45
N GLY A 223 1.78 -0.18 -11.19
CA GLY A 223 3.04 -0.21 -11.91
C GLY A 223 2.88 -0.57 -13.39
N ALA A 224 2.19 -1.67 -13.69
CA ALA A 224 1.93 -2.08 -15.07
C ALA A 224 1.13 -1.01 -15.84
N THR A 225 0.11 -0.41 -15.21
CA THR A 225 -0.70 0.66 -15.81
C THR A 225 0.14 1.89 -16.14
N LEU A 226 1.01 2.32 -15.22
CA LEU A 226 1.90 3.46 -15.45
C LEU A 226 2.85 3.19 -16.61
N LEU A 227 3.51 2.02 -16.64
CA LEU A 227 4.46 1.71 -17.72
C LEU A 227 3.77 1.59 -19.08
N GLN A 228 2.56 1.03 -19.12
CA GLN A 228 1.74 1.00 -20.32
C GLN A 228 1.40 2.42 -20.81
N LEU A 229 0.93 3.29 -19.91
CA LEU A 229 0.63 4.69 -20.21
C LEU A 229 1.87 5.42 -20.77
N LEU A 230 3.02 5.27 -20.12
CA LEU A 230 4.27 5.88 -20.57
C LEU A 230 4.66 5.41 -21.97
N LYS A 231 4.51 4.11 -22.28
CA LYS A 231 4.77 3.57 -23.61
C LYS A 231 3.81 4.08 -24.68
N VAL A 232 2.54 4.29 -24.33
CA VAL A 232 1.56 4.91 -25.24
C VAL A 232 1.97 6.34 -25.57
N LEU A 233 2.36 7.12 -24.56
CA LEU A 233 2.68 8.55 -24.71
C LEU A 233 4.08 8.85 -25.24
N GLU A 234 5.05 7.94 -25.10
CA GLU A 234 6.46 8.21 -25.41
C GLU A 234 6.71 8.88 -26.79
N PRO A 235 6.18 8.37 -27.91
CA PRO A 235 6.48 8.94 -29.22
C PRO A 235 5.66 10.20 -29.55
N LEU A 236 4.74 10.61 -28.68
CA LEU A 236 3.89 11.78 -28.92
C LEU A 236 4.62 13.04 -28.46
N ASP A 237 4.60 14.09 -29.29
CA ASP A 237 5.10 15.40 -28.90
C ASP A 237 4.07 16.19 -28.09
N LEU A 238 3.93 15.81 -26.82
CA LEU A 238 3.09 16.53 -25.87
C LEU A 238 3.58 17.96 -25.59
N ALA A 239 4.87 18.25 -25.83
CA ALA A 239 5.42 19.58 -25.55
C ALA A 239 4.91 20.63 -26.55
N ALA A 240 4.69 20.22 -27.81
CA ALA A 240 4.10 21.09 -28.84
C ALA A 240 2.73 21.67 -28.44
N SER A 241 1.97 20.98 -27.59
CA SER A 241 0.65 21.42 -27.09
C SER A 241 0.71 22.20 -25.76
N GLY A 242 1.91 22.40 -25.20
CA GLY A 242 2.14 23.13 -23.96
C GLY A 242 1.84 22.34 -22.68
N LEU A 243 2.58 22.66 -21.60
CA LEU A 243 2.32 22.10 -20.27
C LEU A 243 0.93 22.53 -19.78
N ASN A 244 0.10 21.56 -19.38
CA ASN A 244 -1.30 21.78 -18.96
C ASN A 244 -2.21 22.39 -20.05
N GLY A 245 -1.80 22.38 -21.32
CA GLY A 245 -2.66 22.74 -22.43
C GLY A 245 -3.82 21.75 -22.59
N ALA A 246 -4.97 22.21 -23.09
CA ALA A 246 -6.16 21.38 -23.25
C ALA A 246 -5.88 20.12 -24.10
N ALA A 247 -5.14 20.24 -25.21
CA ALA A 247 -4.75 19.11 -26.05
C ALA A 247 -3.80 18.12 -25.35
N THR A 248 -2.87 18.62 -24.53
CA THR A 248 -1.98 17.78 -23.71
C THR A 248 -2.78 16.98 -22.69
N ILE A 249 -3.66 17.64 -21.94
CA ILE A 249 -4.52 17.01 -20.93
C ILE A 249 -5.44 15.99 -21.60
N HIS A 250 -6.08 16.37 -22.71
CA HIS A 250 -6.96 15.50 -23.49
C HIS A 250 -6.26 14.21 -23.92
N THR A 251 -5.06 14.33 -24.51
CA THR A 251 -4.27 13.17 -24.94
C THR A 251 -3.88 12.27 -23.76
N MET A 252 -3.48 12.87 -22.63
CA MET A 252 -3.16 12.11 -21.42
C MET A 252 -4.39 11.37 -20.87
N VAL A 253 -5.55 12.01 -20.82
CA VAL A 253 -6.81 11.41 -20.34
C VAL A 253 -7.25 10.27 -21.25
N GLU A 254 -7.20 10.43 -22.58
CA GLU A 254 -7.53 9.34 -23.51
C GLU A 254 -6.60 8.13 -23.34
N ALA A 255 -5.29 8.38 -23.15
CA ALA A 255 -4.34 7.31 -22.89
C ALA A 255 -4.56 6.64 -21.52
N MET A 256 -4.88 7.41 -20.48
CA MET A 256 -5.24 6.90 -19.16
C MET A 256 -6.48 6.01 -19.24
N ASN A 257 -7.53 6.42 -19.94
CA ASN A 257 -8.74 5.63 -20.12
C ASN A 257 -8.45 4.23 -20.69
N LEU A 258 -7.58 4.16 -21.70
CA LEU A 258 -7.18 2.89 -22.32
C LEU A 258 -6.36 2.01 -21.37
N ALA A 259 -5.41 2.60 -20.62
CA ALA A 259 -4.58 1.87 -19.67
C ALA A 259 -5.41 1.37 -18.46
N TYR A 260 -6.32 2.19 -17.93
CA TYR A 260 -7.21 1.81 -16.82
C TYR A 260 -8.23 0.74 -17.22
N ARG A 261 -8.70 0.74 -18.47
CA ARG A 261 -9.51 -0.36 -18.99
C ARG A 261 -8.76 -1.68 -18.91
N ASP A 262 -7.50 -1.71 -19.37
CA ASP A 262 -6.68 -2.93 -19.35
C ASP A 262 -6.36 -3.34 -17.91
N ARG A 263 -6.00 -2.39 -17.03
CA ARG A 263 -5.83 -2.62 -15.59
C ARG A 263 -7.02 -3.36 -14.99
N ASN A 264 -8.22 -2.81 -15.20
CA ASN A 264 -9.42 -3.28 -14.53
C ASN A 264 -9.93 -4.63 -15.05
N ARG A 265 -9.52 -5.03 -16.27
CA ARG A 265 -9.92 -6.33 -16.86
C ARG A 265 -8.87 -7.43 -16.71
N LEU A 266 -7.59 -7.08 -16.73
CA LEU A 266 -6.52 -8.04 -17.01
C LEU A 266 -5.51 -8.18 -15.87
N LEU A 267 -5.56 -7.32 -14.84
CA LEU A 267 -4.65 -7.39 -13.71
C LEU A 267 -5.33 -7.94 -12.46
N GLY A 268 -4.59 -8.73 -11.69
CA GLY A 268 -5.00 -9.31 -10.42
C GLY A 268 -3.79 -9.83 -9.63
N ASP A 269 -4.03 -10.78 -8.74
CA ASP A 269 -2.95 -11.43 -7.99
C ASP A 269 -2.25 -12.49 -8.86
N PRO A 270 -0.92 -12.38 -9.12
CA PRO A 270 -0.19 -13.37 -9.92
C PRO A 270 -0.19 -14.78 -9.33
N ALA A 271 -0.50 -14.95 -8.04
CA ALA A 271 -0.67 -16.26 -7.44
C ALA A 271 -2.03 -16.91 -7.79
N GLN A 272 -3.00 -16.15 -8.32
CA GLN A 272 -4.38 -16.58 -8.53
C GLN A 272 -4.83 -16.49 -9.99
N VAL A 273 -4.32 -15.51 -10.75
CA VAL A 273 -4.73 -15.27 -12.14
C VAL A 273 -3.53 -15.12 -13.06
N ALA A 274 -3.63 -15.69 -14.25
CA ALA A 274 -2.68 -15.45 -15.32
C ALA A 274 -2.95 -14.06 -15.92
N MET A 275 -1.89 -13.25 -16.06
CA MET A 275 -1.97 -11.90 -16.61
C MET A 275 -1.05 -11.77 -17.82
N PRO A 276 -1.49 -11.14 -18.92
CA PRO A 276 -0.68 -10.98 -20.12
C PRO A 276 0.31 -9.81 -19.98
N LEU A 277 1.15 -9.78 -18.93
CA LEU A 277 2.03 -8.64 -18.61
C LEU A 277 3.00 -8.30 -19.74
N ASP A 278 3.62 -9.30 -20.36
CA ASP A 278 4.58 -9.07 -21.45
C ASP A 278 3.90 -8.40 -22.65
N TRP A 279 2.67 -8.81 -22.96
CA TRP A 279 1.87 -8.18 -24.01
C TRP A 279 1.42 -6.77 -23.59
N LEU A 280 0.91 -6.58 -22.37
CA LEU A 280 0.49 -5.28 -21.84
C LEU A 280 1.61 -4.24 -21.88
N LEU A 281 2.85 -4.67 -21.66
CA LEU A 281 4.04 -3.82 -21.65
C LEU A 281 4.80 -3.82 -23.01
N SER A 282 4.27 -4.47 -24.04
CA SER A 282 4.90 -4.52 -25.37
C SER A 282 4.71 -3.22 -26.17
N ASP A 283 5.67 -2.92 -27.05
CA ASP A 283 5.54 -1.78 -27.99
C ASP A 283 4.40 -1.99 -28.98
N ARG A 284 4.12 -3.26 -29.35
CA ARG A 284 2.99 -3.63 -30.20
C ARG A 284 1.67 -3.20 -29.58
N HIS A 285 1.43 -3.54 -28.31
CA HIS A 285 0.20 -3.16 -27.63
C HIS A 285 0.10 -1.64 -27.45
N ALA A 286 1.19 -0.98 -27.07
CA ALA A 286 1.22 0.48 -26.97
C ALA A 286 0.87 1.17 -28.31
N ALA A 287 1.35 0.63 -29.44
CA ALA A 287 0.99 1.12 -30.77
C ALA A 287 -0.50 0.91 -31.09
N GLN A 288 -1.07 -0.24 -30.74
CA GLN A 288 -2.50 -0.50 -30.88
C GLN A 288 -3.34 0.47 -30.04
N GLN A 289 -2.92 0.78 -28.82
CA GLN A 289 -3.62 1.76 -27.99
C GLN A 289 -3.49 3.18 -28.55
N ARG A 290 -2.33 3.59 -29.07
CA ARG A 290 -2.16 4.90 -29.73
C ARG A 290 -3.12 5.10 -30.90
N GLN A 291 -3.33 4.08 -31.73
CA GLN A 291 -4.29 4.14 -32.85
C GLN A 291 -5.74 4.39 -32.41
N ARG A 292 -6.04 4.16 -31.13
CA ARG A 292 -7.37 4.32 -30.55
C ARG A 292 -7.56 5.67 -29.85
N LEU A 293 -6.51 6.49 -29.71
CA LEU A 293 -6.62 7.83 -29.15
C LEU A 293 -7.48 8.69 -30.08
N ARG A 294 -8.48 9.39 -29.52
CA ARG A 294 -9.27 10.38 -30.26
C ARG A 294 -8.65 11.75 -30.03
N ALA A 295 -8.47 12.55 -31.09
CA ALA A 295 -7.91 13.90 -30.97
C ALA A 295 -8.99 14.98 -30.83
N ASP A 296 -10.20 14.69 -31.30
CA ASP A 296 -11.32 15.63 -31.46
C ASP A 296 -12.29 15.62 -30.27
N ARG A 297 -12.41 14.49 -29.57
CA ARG A 297 -13.36 14.33 -28.44
C ARG A 297 -12.92 13.27 -27.45
N HIS A 298 -13.35 13.42 -26.21
CA HIS A 298 -13.19 12.41 -25.17
C HIS A 298 -13.97 11.13 -25.50
N ARG A 299 -13.41 9.97 -25.17
CA ARG A 299 -14.12 8.69 -25.15
C ARG A 299 -14.55 8.36 -23.72
N PRO A 300 -15.86 8.36 -23.42
CA PRO A 300 -16.37 7.88 -22.14
C PRO A 300 -15.97 6.43 -21.86
N ALA A 301 -15.73 6.09 -20.59
CA ALA A 301 -15.37 4.74 -20.18
C ALA A 301 -16.41 3.67 -20.58
N ALA A 302 -17.70 4.04 -20.63
CA ALA A 302 -18.78 3.17 -21.07
C ALA A 302 -18.63 2.68 -22.53
N GLU A 303 -18.02 3.48 -23.42
CA GLU A 303 -17.76 3.10 -24.81
C GLU A 303 -16.57 2.13 -24.94
N LEU A 304 -15.78 1.93 -23.89
CA LEU A 304 -14.60 1.06 -23.92
C LEU A 304 -14.91 -0.40 -23.60
N GLU A 305 -16.21 -0.79 -23.58
CA GLU A 305 -16.77 -2.10 -23.20
C GLU A 305 -16.53 -2.45 -21.72
N ALA A 306 -16.13 -1.50 -20.88
CA ALA A 306 -15.88 -1.79 -19.49
C ALA A 306 -17.24 -1.99 -18.80
N GLU A 307 -17.55 -3.21 -18.38
CA GLU A 307 -18.45 -3.41 -17.24
C GLU A 307 -17.77 -2.72 -16.05
N SER A 308 -18.00 -1.42 -15.91
CA SER A 308 -17.46 -0.65 -14.80
C SER A 308 -18.63 -0.11 -14.00
N THR A 309 -18.90 -0.74 -12.87
CA THR A 309 -19.52 0.00 -11.77
C THR A 309 -18.53 1.08 -11.35
N PRO A 310 -18.92 2.37 -11.29
CA PRO A 310 -18.05 3.41 -10.76
C PRO A 310 -17.59 3.02 -9.35
N LEU A 311 -16.31 2.74 -9.20
CA LEU A 311 -15.69 2.56 -7.90
C LEU A 311 -15.11 3.92 -7.51
N ALA A 312 -15.66 4.52 -6.45
CA ALA A 312 -15.02 5.66 -5.82
C ALA A 312 -13.71 5.17 -5.18
N GLU A 313 -12.58 5.44 -5.81
CA GLU A 313 -11.27 5.26 -5.19
C GLU A 313 -11.06 6.38 -4.14
N GLY A 314 -10.59 6.02 -2.96
CA GLY A 314 -10.24 7.00 -1.93
C GLY A 314 -8.86 7.62 -2.18
N THR A 315 -8.61 8.81 -1.63
CA THR A 315 -7.30 9.49 -1.66
C THR A 315 -6.40 9.10 -0.48
N ASN A 316 -6.65 7.94 0.13
CA ASN A 316 -6.17 7.59 1.45
C ASN A 316 -4.96 6.67 1.38
N THR A 317 -3.76 7.23 1.29
CA THR A 317 -2.50 6.49 1.24
C THR A 317 -1.34 7.43 1.62
N THR A 318 -0.30 6.89 2.26
CA THR A 318 0.95 7.62 2.50
C THR A 318 2.03 7.10 1.56
N HIS A 319 2.77 8.02 0.94
CA HIS A 319 3.98 7.72 0.20
C HIS A 319 5.18 8.39 0.87
N LEU A 320 6.29 7.67 0.96
CA LEU A 320 7.56 8.15 1.47
C LEU A 320 8.64 7.92 0.42
N SER A 321 9.38 8.98 0.12
CA SER A 321 10.60 8.95 -0.69
C SER A 321 11.79 9.31 0.17
N VAL A 322 12.83 8.46 0.20
CA VAL A 322 14.06 8.73 0.94
C VAL A 322 15.26 8.57 0.03
N VAL A 323 16.22 9.49 0.16
CA VAL A 323 17.56 9.39 -0.43
C VAL A 323 18.55 9.55 0.71
N ASP A 324 19.50 8.62 0.82
CA ASP A 324 20.58 8.72 1.81
C ASP A 324 21.88 9.29 1.20
N ARG A 325 22.85 9.59 2.07
CA ARG A 325 24.17 10.13 1.67
C ARG A 325 25.00 9.18 0.81
N ASP A 326 24.70 7.88 0.87
CA ASP A 326 25.41 6.84 0.13
C ASP A 326 24.76 6.63 -1.25
N GLY A 327 23.62 7.28 -1.51
CA GLY A 327 22.85 7.23 -2.75
C GLY A 327 21.75 6.17 -2.74
N GLY A 328 21.49 5.50 -1.62
CA GLY A 328 20.35 4.59 -1.46
C GLY A 328 19.02 5.33 -1.66
N LEU A 329 18.12 4.73 -2.43
CA LEU A 329 16.80 5.30 -2.75
C LEU A 329 15.70 4.38 -2.25
N VAL A 330 14.68 4.96 -1.62
CA VAL A 330 13.49 4.27 -1.12
C VAL A 330 12.25 4.94 -1.69
N ALA A 331 11.36 4.16 -2.31
CA ALA A 331 10.01 4.57 -2.69
C ALA A 331 9.00 3.62 -2.03
N LEU A 332 8.36 4.09 -0.97
CA LEU A 332 7.48 3.31 -0.10
C LEU A 332 6.07 3.88 -0.14
N THR A 333 5.13 3.10 -0.66
CA THR A 333 3.69 3.37 -0.51
C THR A 333 3.10 2.40 0.51
N THR A 334 2.38 2.91 1.51
CA THR A 334 1.67 2.12 2.53
C THR A 334 0.28 2.66 2.76
N THR A 335 -0.68 1.78 3.05
CA THR A 335 -2.10 2.13 3.18
C THR A 335 -2.84 1.16 4.09
N LEU A 336 -3.96 1.63 4.63
CA LEU A 336 -5.01 0.82 5.25
C LEU A 336 -6.22 0.71 4.30
N ASN A 337 -6.02 0.83 2.99
CA ASN A 337 -7.07 0.97 1.97
C ASN A 337 -7.83 2.30 2.06
N THR A 338 -8.49 2.59 3.19
CA THR A 338 -9.12 3.89 3.48
C THR A 338 -8.37 4.63 4.61
N ALA A 339 -8.78 5.86 4.94
CA ALA A 339 -8.04 6.74 5.87
C ALA A 339 -7.74 6.08 7.23
N TYR A 340 -8.73 5.37 7.77
CA TYR A 340 -8.65 4.67 9.05
C TYR A 340 -9.00 3.18 8.87
N GLY A 341 -8.79 2.65 7.65
CA GLY A 341 -9.22 1.31 7.24
C GLY A 341 -10.71 1.07 7.50
N ASN A 342 -11.04 -0.06 8.13
CA ASN A 342 -12.43 -0.35 8.50
C ASN A 342 -12.89 0.35 9.80
N GLY A 343 -12.04 1.17 10.42
CA GLY A 343 -12.34 1.92 11.64
C GLY A 343 -12.23 1.12 12.93
N ILE A 344 -11.82 -0.15 12.89
CA ILE A 344 -11.73 -1.04 14.05
C ILE A 344 -10.30 -1.04 14.59
N THR A 345 -10.14 -0.77 15.88
CA THR A 345 -8.85 -0.86 16.57
C THR A 345 -8.75 -2.17 17.34
N VAL A 346 -7.61 -2.86 17.26
CA VAL A 346 -7.40 -4.10 18.03
C VAL A 346 -7.27 -3.78 19.54
N PRO A 347 -8.24 -4.19 20.38
CA PRO A 347 -8.21 -3.85 21.80
C PRO A 347 -6.98 -4.44 22.49
N GLY A 348 -6.28 -3.63 23.27
CA GLY A 348 -5.04 -4.03 23.94
C GLY A 348 -3.79 -3.99 23.05
N ALA A 349 -3.94 -3.70 21.75
CA ALA A 349 -2.82 -3.54 20.82
C ALA A 349 -2.78 -2.16 20.13
N GLY A 350 -3.92 -1.45 20.04
CA GLY A 350 -3.95 -0.03 19.67
C GLY A 350 -3.60 0.30 18.22
N PHE A 351 -3.61 -0.68 17.31
CA PHE A 351 -3.48 -0.45 15.87
C PHE A 351 -4.81 -0.68 15.16
N LEU A 352 -5.06 0.14 14.13
CA LEU A 352 -6.23 0.04 13.26
C LEU A 352 -6.07 -1.13 12.27
N LEU A 353 -7.19 -1.73 11.90
CA LEU A 353 -7.29 -2.72 10.84
C LEU A 353 -7.51 -2.04 9.48
N ASN A 354 -7.08 -2.69 8.40
CA ASN A 354 -7.29 -2.23 7.02
C ASN A 354 -8.76 -2.35 6.59
#